data_AF-A0A353J9B4-F1
#
_entry.id   AF-A0A353J9B4-F1
#
_cell.length_a   1.000
_cell.length_b   1.000
_cell.length_c   1.000
_cell.angle_alpha   90.00
_cell.angle_beta   90.00
_cell.angle_gamma   90.00
#
_symmetry.space_group_name_H-M   'P 1'
#
loop_
_entity.id
_entity.type
_entity.pdbx_description
1 polymer ?
#
loop_
_entity_poly.entity_id
_entity_poly.type
_entity_poly.pdbx_seq_one_letter_code
_entity_poly.pdbx_strand_id
1 'polypeptide(L)'
;MNNYTAAIASFVRFDTVVFNTLEYAMKKESYDINAYRARKEIIEIEITKNTPLKNCLDNSGEAGEKLMNKIKELLDLIYSDNSTIVRIGADGTELRVDAAQHIAVYDAVMPIHEELRNIIAAHVQQANKEGKFDEPTFPEVLEKEEYFYRGLVNMLLIDDLDHLFAEYNKARQEAKGAITPQSNFIQNDIGRIVGFMNLSRQRCALRSADYYELIDPEFALIEMTSGRRDLPAGKNFGDVFTDVKKLAHDKTMKWEQAWKPVYEKFINHFADEARKLQENDNSHAA
;
A
#
# COMPACT_ATOMS: atom_id res chain seq x y z
N MET A 1 -27.88 -6.73 5.52
CA MET A 1 -26.59 -7.22 5.05
C MET A 1 -26.49 -8.74 5.10
N ASN A 2 -26.05 -9.38 4.02
CA ASN A 2 -25.68 -10.80 4.05
C ASN A 2 -24.22 -11.01 4.50
N ASN A 3 -23.86 -12.24 4.85
CA ASN A 3 -22.52 -12.57 5.39
C ASN A 3 -21.37 -12.29 4.40
N TYR A 4 -21.59 -12.38 3.09
CA TYR A 4 -20.55 -12.09 2.09
C TYR A 4 -20.20 -10.61 2.09
N THR A 5 -21.21 -9.75 2.08
CA THR A 5 -21.01 -8.30 2.02
C THR A 5 -20.33 -7.79 3.29
N ALA A 6 -20.72 -8.32 4.46
CA ALA A 6 -20.07 -8.01 5.74
C ALA A 6 -18.59 -8.44 5.76
N ALA A 7 -18.29 -9.63 5.24
CA ALA A 7 -16.92 -10.13 5.16
C ALA A 7 -16.06 -9.29 4.22
N ILE A 8 -16.58 -9.01 3.03
CA ILE A 8 -15.93 -8.21 2.02
C ILE A 8 -15.63 -6.78 2.53
N ALA A 9 -16.57 -6.15 3.25
CA ALA A 9 -16.36 -4.84 3.86
C ALA A 9 -15.26 -4.85 4.93
N SER A 10 -15.20 -5.90 5.76
CA SER A 10 -14.12 -6.12 6.73
C SER A 10 -12.76 -6.24 6.02
N PHE A 11 -12.70 -6.97 4.91
CA PHE A 11 -11.47 -7.13 4.14
C PHE A 11 -10.99 -5.82 3.52
N VAL A 12 -11.88 -5.05 2.89
CA VAL A 12 -11.55 -3.75 2.30
C VAL A 12 -11.07 -2.75 3.35
N ARG A 13 -11.74 -2.70 4.50
CA ARG A 13 -11.31 -1.85 5.62
C ARG A 13 -9.92 -2.23 6.11
N PHE A 14 -9.64 -3.52 6.29
CA PHE A 14 -8.34 -4.02 6.72
C PHE A 14 -7.26 -3.69 5.69
N ASP A 15 -7.52 -3.97 4.42
CA ASP A 15 -6.59 -3.71 3.31
C ASP A 15 -6.26 -2.22 3.19
N THR A 16 -7.27 -1.35 3.33
CA THR A 16 -7.08 0.10 3.37
C THR A 16 -6.17 0.53 4.51
N VAL A 17 -6.34 -0.04 5.69
CA VAL A 17 -5.47 0.25 6.84
C VAL A 17 -4.04 -0.24 6.59
N VAL A 18 -3.88 -1.41 5.99
CA VAL A 18 -2.58 -1.98 5.62
C VAL A 18 -1.86 -1.07 4.63
N PHE A 19 -2.44 -0.75 3.47
CA PHE A 19 -1.72 0.06 2.49
C PHE A 19 -1.51 1.51 2.96
N ASN A 20 -2.37 2.05 3.82
CA ASN A 20 -2.12 3.37 4.44
C ASN A 20 -0.86 3.40 5.33
N THR A 21 -0.31 2.24 5.71
CA THR A 21 1.00 2.13 6.37
C THR A 21 2.14 2.63 5.47
N LEU A 22 1.94 2.67 4.15
CA LEU A 22 2.88 3.27 3.20
C LEU A 22 3.10 4.77 3.44
N GLU A 23 2.23 5.44 4.21
CA GLU A 23 2.47 6.80 4.66
C GLU A 23 3.83 6.94 5.38
N TYR A 24 4.30 5.89 6.07
CA TYR A 24 5.61 5.91 6.73
C TYR A 24 6.80 5.76 5.76
N ALA A 25 6.55 5.70 4.46
CA ALA A 25 7.56 5.89 3.43
C ALA A 25 7.48 7.29 2.77
N MET A 26 6.54 8.14 3.18
CA MET A 26 6.45 9.53 2.72
C MET A 26 7.30 10.44 3.62
N LYS A 27 8.10 11.34 3.05
CA LYS A 27 8.79 12.37 3.83
C LYS A 27 7.79 13.44 4.30
N LYS A 28 7.51 13.47 5.60
CA LYS A 28 6.59 14.43 6.23
C LYS A 28 7.24 15.13 7.41
N GLU A 29 6.82 16.38 7.68
CA GLU A 29 7.27 17.12 8.87
C GLU A 29 6.75 16.49 10.17
N SER A 30 5.55 15.91 10.13
CA SER A 30 4.95 15.19 11.25
C SER A 30 4.00 14.10 10.74
N TYR A 31 3.78 13.10 11.60
CA TYR A 31 2.82 12.03 11.38
C TYR A 31 1.80 11.99 12.51
N ASP A 32 0.58 11.59 12.17
CA ASP A 32 -0.51 11.52 13.13
C ASP A 32 -0.40 10.25 14.00
N ILE A 33 -0.13 10.45 15.29
CA ILE A 33 -0.06 9.36 16.29
C ILE A 33 -1.41 8.67 16.48
N ASN A 34 -2.52 9.40 16.38
CA ASN A 34 -3.84 8.82 16.53
C ASN A 34 -4.14 7.93 15.33
N ALA A 35 -3.76 8.35 14.12
CA ALA A 35 -3.84 7.50 12.94
C ALA A 35 -2.96 6.24 13.10
N TYR A 36 -1.72 6.37 13.59
CA TYR A 36 -0.85 5.22 13.89
C TYR A 36 -1.50 4.23 14.87
N ARG A 37 -2.01 4.72 16.01
CA ARG A 37 -2.66 3.88 17.03
C ARG A 37 -3.94 3.22 16.51
N ALA A 38 -4.76 3.98 15.78
CA ALA A 38 -5.99 3.45 15.19
C ALA A 38 -5.70 2.35 14.16
N ARG A 39 -4.68 2.52 13.30
CA ARG A 39 -4.27 1.49 12.35
C ARG A 39 -3.80 0.22 13.06
N LYS A 40 -2.93 0.35 14.07
CA LYS A 40 -2.48 -0.77 14.91
C LYS A 40 -3.66 -1.54 15.49
N GLU A 41 -4.57 -0.84 16.15
CA GLU A 41 -5.74 -1.45 16.80
C GLU A 41 -6.63 -2.19 15.79
N ILE A 42 -6.88 -1.61 14.62
CA ILE A 42 -7.70 -2.26 13.59
C ILE A 42 -7.03 -3.55 13.10
N ILE A 43 -5.73 -3.51 12.79
CA ILE A 43 -5.00 -4.68 12.32
C ILE A 43 -5.02 -5.78 13.39
N GLU A 44 -4.74 -5.44 14.64
CA GLU A 44 -4.76 -6.38 15.76
C GLU A 44 -6.14 -7.00 15.97
N ILE A 45 -7.21 -6.20 15.95
CA ILE A 45 -8.58 -6.70 16.12
C ILE A 45 -8.95 -7.70 15.03
N GLU A 46 -8.67 -7.37 13.77
CA GLU A 46 -9.07 -8.18 12.60
C GLU A 46 -8.36 -9.55 12.52
N ILE A 47 -7.27 -9.74 13.26
CA ILE A 47 -6.54 -11.01 13.29
C ILE A 47 -6.58 -11.75 14.63
N THR A 48 -7.06 -11.10 15.70
CA THR A 48 -7.12 -11.72 17.04
C THR A 48 -8.53 -12.03 17.50
N LYS A 49 -9.53 -11.25 17.08
CA LYS A 49 -10.94 -11.49 17.42
C LYS A 49 -11.60 -12.36 16.36
N ASN A 50 -12.79 -12.88 16.68
CA ASN A 50 -13.62 -13.63 15.74
C ASN A 50 -14.23 -12.68 14.68
N THR A 51 -13.41 -12.18 13.78
CA THR A 51 -13.83 -11.33 12.65
C THR A 51 -13.93 -12.14 11.36
N PRO A 52 -14.63 -11.63 10.33
CA PRO A 52 -14.67 -12.30 9.04
C PRO A 52 -13.28 -12.58 8.46
N LEU A 53 -12.32 -11.64 8.62
CA LEU A 53 -10.95 -11.82 8.12
C LEU A 53 -10.25 -12.96 8.84
N LYS A 54 -10.28 -12.97 10.18
CA LYS A 54 -9.69 -14.05 10.97
C LYS A 54 -10.23 -15.41 10.56
N ASN A 55 -11.56 -15.52 10.42
CA ASN A 55 -12.20 -16.76 9.99
C ASN A 55 -11.81 -17.16 8.56
N CYS A 56 -11.68 -16.20 7.64
CA CYS A 56 -11.20 -16.47 6.30
C CYS A 56 -9.78 -17.06 6.34
N LEU A 57 -8.88 -16.43 7.11
CA LEU A 57 -7.48 -16.85 7.23
C LEU A 57 -7.37 -18.26 7.87
N ASP A 58 -8.09 -18.52 8.95
CA ASP A 58 -8.06 -19.81 9.65
C ASP A 58 -8.57 -20.98 8.77
N ASN A 59 -9.51 -20.70 7.88
CA ASN A 59 -10.09 -21.70 6.98
C ASN A 59 -9.35 -21.83 5.63
N SER A 60 -8.29 -21.04 5.40
CA SER A 60 -7.54 -21.03 4.14
C SER A 60 -6.28 -21.92 4.14
N GLY A 61 -6.09 -22.76 5.16
CA GLY A 61 -4.96 -23.67 5.29
C GLY A 61 -3.60 -22.96 5.22
N GLU A 62 -2.63 -23.55 4.51
CA GLU A 62 -1.26 -23.04 4.42
C GLU A 62 -1.17 -21.60 3.87
N ALA A 63 -2.05 -21.23 2.93
CA ALA A 63 -2.08 -19.88 2.38
C ALA A 63 -2.53 -18.85 3.43
N GLY A 64 -3.54 -19.21 4.24
CA GLY A 64 -4.01 -18.39 5.35
C GLY A 64 -2.96 -18.22 6.44
N GLU A 65 -2.24 -19.29 6.79
CA GLU A 65 -1.12 -19.24 7.75
C GLU A 65 0.01 -18.33 7.27
N LYS A 66 0.38 -18.39 5.99
CA LYS A 66 1.41 -17.51 5.41
C LYS A 66 1.03 -16.04 5.47
N LEU A 67 -0.20 -15.69 5.07
CA LEU A 67 -0.68 -14.31 5.14
C LEU A 67 -0.79 -13.83 6.60
N MET A 68 -1.29 -14.67 7.51
CA MET A 68 -1.34 -14.38 8.94
C MET A 68 0.05 -14.06 9.51
N ASN A 69 1.08 -14.82 9.11
CA ASN A 69 2.45 -14.56 9.55
C ASN A 69 2.99 -13.23 9.00
N LYS A 70 2.74 -12.91 7.72
CA LYS A 70 3.10 -11.61 7.14
C LYS A 70 2.45 -10.44 7.90
N ILE A 71 1.18 -10.57 8.28
CA ILE A 71 0.48 -9.55 9.06
C ILE A 71 1.10 -9.39 10.46
N LYS A 72 1.46 -10.49 11.12
CA LYS A 72 2.15 -10.44 12.42
C LYS A 72 3.54 -9.80 12.30
N GLU A 73 4.27 -10.12 11.24
CA GLU A 73 5.56 -9.49 10.93
C GLU A 73 5.40 -7.98 10.68
N LEU A 74 4.35 -7.55 9.98
CA LEU A 74 4.02 -6.12 9.82
C LEU A 74 3.79 -5.45 11.18
N LEU A 75 3.00 -6.07 12.06
CA LEU A 75 2.74 -5.55 13.41
C LEU A 75 4.03 -5.45 14.23
N ASP A 76 4.89 -6.47 14.19
CA ASP A 76 6.16 -6.46 14.92
C ASP A 76 7.11 -5.40 14.37
N LEU A 77 7.22 -5.31 13.04
CA LEU A 77 8.16 -4.42 12.38
C LEU A 77 7.78 -2.94 12.48
N ILE A 78 6.49 -2.61 12.36
CA ILE A 78 6.01 -1.22 12.27
C ILE A 78 5.31 -0.76 13.55
N TYR A 79 4.56 -1.64 14.21
CA TYR A 79 3.62 -1.25 15.26
C TYR A 79 4.04 -1.69 16.67
N SER A 80 5.16 -2.40 16.82
CA SER A 80 5.67 -2.81 18.12
C SER A 80 6.37 -1.66 18.85
N ASP A 81 6.40 -1.76 20.18
CA ASP A 81 7.13 -0.80 21.02
C ASP A 81 8.66 -0.87 20.79
N ASN A 82 9.13 -1.95 20.15
CA ASN A 82 10.53 -2.18 19.80
C ASN A 82 10.85 -1.86 18.34
N SER A 83 9.89 -1.36 17.56
CA SER A 83 10.12 -1.02 16.15
C SER A 83 11.26 -0.02 16.03
N THR A 84 12.19 -0.26 15.10
CA THR A 84 13.23 0.71 14.76
C THR A 84 12.78 1.67 13.66
N ILE A 85 11.72 1.30 12.92
CA ILE A 85 11.19 2.06 11.78
C ILE A 85 10.29 3.19 12.26
N VAL A 86 9.25 2.86 13.03
CA VAL A 86 8.25 3.83 13.49
C VAL A 86 8.20 3.79 15.00
N ARG A 87 8.46 4.92 15.64
CA ARG A 87 8.57 5.03 17.10
C ARG A 87 7.78 6.19 17.63
N ILE A 88 7.02 5.95 18.68
CA ILE A 88 6.45 7.03 19.48
C ILE A 88 7.61 7.68 20.26
N GLY A 89 7.70 9.02 20.21
CA GLY A 89 8.67 9.80 20.96
C GLY A 89 8.54 9.55 22.47
N ALA A 90 9.63 9.80 23.22
CA ALA A 90 9.70 9.50 24.65
C ALA A 90 8.63 10.20 25.50
N ASP A 91 8.13 11.34 25.04
CA ASP A 91 7.07 12.14 25.67
C ASP A 91 5.65 11.76 25.19
N GLY A 92 5.54 10.84 24.22
CA GLY A 92 4.27 10.42 23.66
C GLY A 92 3.60 11.42 22.72
N THR A 93 4.28 12.51 22.32
CA THR A 93 3.66 13.62 21.57
C THR A 93 3.99 13.64 20.08
N GLU A 94 5.01 12.90 19.65
CA GLU A 94 5.40 12.79 18.25
C GLU A 94 5.58 11.32 17.80
N LEU A 95 5.41 11.09 16.50
CA LEU A 95 5.77 9.84 15.84
C LEU A 95 7.01 10.08 14.98
N ARG A 96 8.06 9.33 15.24
CA ARG A 96 9.33 9.38 14.51
C ARG A 96 9.39 8.22 13.53
N VAL A 97 9.77 8.51 12.30
CA VAL A 97 9.93 7.52 11.24
C VAL A 97 11.37 7.56 10.73
N ASP A 98 12.02 6.40 10.66
CA ASP A 98 13.35 6.26 10.11
C ASP A 98 13.30 6.10 8.58
N ALA A 99 13.63 7.18 7.88
CA ALA A 99 13.60 7.21 6.42
C ALA A 99 14.58 6.22 5.76
N ALA A 100 15.62 5.79 6.46
CA ALA A 100 16.55 4.78 5.95
C ALA A 100 15.92 3.38 5.83
N GLN A 101 14.74 3.17 6.43
CA GLN A 101 14.05 1.89 6.47
C GLN A 101 12.78 1.85 5.59
N HIS A 102 12.57 2.81 4.68
CA HIS A 102 11.43 2.81 3.75
C HIS A 102 11.28 1.49 2.99
N ILE A 103 12.39 0.89 2.53
CA ILE A 103 12.37 -0.40 1.81
C ILE A 103 11.70 -1.50 2.65
N ALA A 104 11.94 -1.53 3.96
CA ALA A 104 11.33 -2.50 4.86
C ALA A 104 9.82 -2.27 5.03
N VAL A 105 9.35 -1.02 4.90
CA VAL A 105 7.91 -0.70 4.85
C VAL A 105 7.27 -1.31 3.60
N TYR A 106 7.87 -1.13 2.42
CA TYR A 106 7.33 -1.71 1.17
C TYR A 106 7.28 -3.24 1.22
N ASP A 107 8.36 -3.88 1.69
CA ASP A 107 8.45 -5.34 1.84
C ASP A 107 7.37 -5.91 2.76
N ALA A 108 7.01 -5.19 3.83
CA ALA A 108 5.98 -5.63 4.76
C ALA A 108 4.58 -5.39 4.22
N VAL A 109 4.34 -4.24 3.57
CA VAL A 109 2.99 -3.78 3.23
C VAL A 109 2.51 -4.32 1.89
N MET A 110 3.31 -4.20 0.82
CA MET A 110 2.85 -4.51 -0.54
C MET A 110 2.39 -5.96 -0.69
N PRO A 111 3.12 -6.99 -0.20
CA PRO A 111 2.67 -8.37 -0.35
C PRO A 111 1.33 -8.65 0.33
N ILE A 112 1.08 -8.06 1.50
CA ILE A 112 -0.19 -8.21 2.22
C ILE A 112 -1.33 -7.62 1.40
N HIS A 113 -1.14 -6.40 0.88
CA HIS A 113 -2.14 -5.76 0.01
C HIS A 113 -2.45 -6.62 -1.21
N GLU A 114 -1.43 -7.03 -1.98
CA GLU A 114 -1.66 -7.85 -3.18
C GLU A 114 -2.35 -9.20 -2.87
N GLU A 115 -2.07 -9.82 -1.72
CA GLU A 115 -2.74 -11.05 -1.29
C GLU A 115 -4.19 -10.81 -0.87
N LEU A 116 -4.46 -9.75 -0.11
CA LEU A 116 -5.82 -9.35 0.28
C LEU A 116 -6.69 -9.03 -0.93
N ARG A 117 -6.16 -8.31 -1.92
CA ARG A 117 -6.87 -8.01 -3.16
C ARG A 117 -7.32 -9.27 -3.89
N ASN A 118 -6.50 -10.32 -3.90
CA ASN A 118 -6.89 -11.61 -4.45
C ASN A 118 -8.00 -12.29 -3.64
N ILE A 119 -7.93 -12.24 -2.30
CA ILE A 119 -8.97 -12.77 -1.41
C ILE A 119 -10.30 -12.04 -1.63
N ILE A 120 -10.26 -10.71 -1.68
CA ILE A 120 -11.42 -9.86 -1.92
C ILE A 120 -12.05 -10.21 -3.27
N ALA A 121 -11.24 -10.25 -4.34
CA ALA A 121 -11.73 -10.60 -5.67
C ALA A 121 -12.39 -12.00 -5.71
N ALA A 122 -11.80 -12.99 -5.03
CA ALA A 122 -12.35 -14.34 -4.95
C ALA A 122 -13.71 -14.36 -4.23
N HIS A 123 -13.85 -13.63 -3.11
CA HIS A 123 -15.13 -13.54 -2.39
C HIS A 123 -16.22 -12.85 -3.21
N VAL A 124 -15.85 -11.83 -3.97
CA VAL A 124 -16.78 -11.11 -4.85
C VAL A 124 -17.24 -11.98 -6.00
N GLN A 125 -16.34 -12.74 -6.61
CA GLN A 125 -16.69 -13.72 -7.64
C GLN A 125 -17.63 -14.80 -7.09
N GLN A 126 -17.36 -15.32 -5.88
CA GLN A 126 -18.21 -16.31 -5.24
C GLN A 126 -19.59 -15.74 -4.89
N ALA A 127 -19.66 -14.54 -4.31
CA ALA A 127 -20.92 -13.88 -3.97
C ALA A 127 -21.79 -13.63 -5.22
N ASN A 128 -21.19 -13.21 -6.33
CA ASN A 128 -21.89 -13.05 -7.61
C ASN A 128 -22.41 -14.38 -8.15
N LYS A 129 -21.59 -15.44 -8.11
CA LYS A 129 -22.00 -16.79 -8.54
C LYS A 129 -23.18 -17.33 -7.74
N GLU A 130 -23.24 -17.02 -6.45
CA GLU A 130 -24.34 -17.43 -5.57
C GLU A 130 -25.55 -16.50 -5.60
N GLY A 131 -25.50 -15.39 -6.35
CA GLY A 131 -26.57 -14.39 -6.36
C GLY A 131 -26.77 -13.69 -5.01
N LYS A 132 -25.72 -13.65 -4.18
CA LYS A 132 -25.69 -13.07 -2.82
C LYS A 132 -24.86 -11.79 -2.76
N PHE A 133 -24.65 -11.14 -3.89
CA PHE A 133 -23.97 -9.85 -3.92
C PHE A 133 -25.01 -8.74 -3.95
N ASP A 134 -25.14 -8.01 -2.84
CA ASP A 134 -26.18 -6.99 -2.64
C ASP A 134 -25.63 -5.56 -2.58
N GLU A 135 -24.32 -5.35 -2.77
CA GLU A 135 -23.69 -4.02 -2.71
C GLU A 135 -23.19 -3.53 -4.09
N PRO A 136 -23.99 -2.72 -4.82
CA PRO A 136 -23.65 -2.28 -6.16
C PRO A 136 -22.48 -1.29 -6.23
N THR A 137 -22.14 -0.59 -5.13
CA THR A 137 -21.03 0.39 -5.13
C THR A 137 -19.66 -0.26 -5.06
N PHE A 138 -19.61 -1.53 -4.68
CA PHE A 138 -18.37 -2.19 -4.34
C PHE A 138 -17.37 -2.36 -5.51
N PRO A 139 -17.77 -2.76 -6.74
CA PRO A 139 -16.84 -2.79 -7.87
C PRO A 139 -16.19 -1.43 -8.14
N GLU A 140 -16.94 -0.35 -7.99
CA GLU A 140 -16.44 1.02 -8.15
C GLU A 140 -15.42 1.36 -7.05
N VAL A 141 -15.69 0.98 -5.79
CA VAL A 141 -14.75 1.19 -4.67
C VAL A 141 -13.44 0.46 -4.95
N LEU A 142 -13.49 -0.82 -5.35
CA LEU A 142 -12.28 -1.60 -5.59
C LEU A 142 -11.46 -1.10 -6.77
N GLU A 143 -12.11 -0.68 -7.85
CA GLU A 143 -11.42 -0.14 -9.01
C GLU A 143 -10.72 1.18 -8.66
N LYS A 144 -11.42 2.09 -7.98
CA LYS A 144 -10.85 3.39 -7.59
C LYS A 144 -9.75 3.25 -6.54
N GLU A 145 -9.88 2.31 -5.61
CA GLU A 145 -8.83 1.95 -4.66
C GLU A 145 -7.58 1.45 -5.39
N GLU A 146 -7.75 0.58 -6.40
CA GLU A 146 -6.65 0.08 -7.22
C GLU A 146 -5.90 1.24 -7.89
N TYR A 147 -6.60 2.20 -8.49
CA TYR A 147 -5.96 3.40 -9.04
C TYR A 147 -5.19 4.16 -7.96
N PHE A 148 -5.82 4.45 -6.82
CA PHE A 148 -5.18 5.22 -5.76
C PHE A 148 -3.93 4.52 -5.20
N TYR A 149 -4.04 3.23 -4.85
CA TYR A 149 -2.92 2.43 -4.36
C TYR A 149 -1.76 2.40 -5.36
N ARG A 150 -2.04 2.16 -6.66
CA ARG A 150 -1.01 2.15 -7.70
C ARG A 150 -0.37 3.52 -7.87
N GLY A 151 -1.13 4.61 -7.74
CA GLY A 151 -0.57 5.96 -7.70
C GLY A 151 0.38 6.15 -6.52
N LEU A 152 -0.12 5.90 -5.31
CA LEU A 152 0.61 6.06 -4.06
C LEU A 152 1.92 5.28 -4.05
N VAL A 153 1.88 3.99 -4.37
CA VAL A 153 3.06 3.12 -4.38
C VAL A 153 4.08 3.61 -5.39
N ASN A 154 3.68 3.89 -6.63
CA ASN A 154 4.66 4.30 -7.65
C ASN A 154 5.22 5.69 -7.34
N MET A 155 4.40 6.63 -6.84
CA MET A 155 4.89 7.94 -6.38
C MET A 155 6.00 7.79 -5.34
N LEU A 156 5.77 6.95 -4.33
CA LEU A 156 6.73 6.65 -3.26
C LEU A 156 8.01 5.97 -3.79
N LEU A 157 7.86 4.94 -4.62
CA LEU A 157 8.98 4.21 -5.19
C LEU A 157 9.82 5.09 -6.13
N ILE A 158 9.21 5.99 -6.90
CA ILE A 158 9.93 6.93 -7.77
C ILE A 158 10.75 7.92 -6.93
N ASP A 159 10.21 8.41 -5.82
CA ASP A 159 10.94 9.30 -4.89
C ASP A 159 12.16 8.61 -4.28
N ASP A 160 12.02 7.36 -3.83
CA ASP A 160 13.15 6.59 -3.30
C ASP A 160 14.15 6.19 -4.40
N LEU A 161 13.68 5.90 -5.61
CA LEU A 161 14.57 5.63 -6.75
C LEU A 161 15.42 6.86 -7.11
N ASP A 162 14.83 8.06 -7.13
CA ASP A 162 15.56 9.32 -7.37
C ASP A 162 16.65 9.53 -6.32
N HIS A 163 16.29 9.35 -5.05
CA HIS A 163 17.22 9.51 -3.94
C HIS A 163 18.39 8.52 -4.03
N LEU A 164 18.11 7.23 -4.17
CA LEU A 164 19.13 6.19 -4.27
C LEU A 164 19.99 6.35 -5.53
N PHE A 165 19.40 6.77 -6.65
CA PHE A 165 20.14 7.02 -7.88
C PHE A 165 21.10 8.21 -7.73
N ALA A 166 20.68 9.29 -7.07
CA ALA A 166 21.54 10.42 -6.76
C ALA A 166 22.70 10.00 -5.83
N GLU A 167 22.42 9.22 -4.78
CA GLU A 167 23.43 8.70 -3.86
C GLU A 167 24.42 7.76 -4.55
N TYR A 168 23.94 6.87 -5.41
CA TYR A 168 24.78 5.97 -6.21
C TYR A 168 25.74 6.76 -7.10
N ASN A 169 25.24 7.76 -7.82
CA ASN A 169 26.07 8.60 -8.69
C ASN A 169 27.10 9.40 -7.90
N LYS A 170 26.72 9.95 -6.75
CA LYS A 170 27.64 10.64 -5.85
C LYS A 170 28.76 9.71 -5.36
N ALA A 171 28.41 8.53 -4.84
CA ALA A 171 29.39 7.55 -4.36
C ALA A 171 30.36 7.10 -5.48
N ARG A 172 29.84 6.91 -6.70
CA ARG A 172 30.65 6.58 -7.88
C ARG A 172 31.57 7.73 -8.27
N GLN A 173 31.10 8.97 -8.24
CA GLN A 173 31.91 10.15 -8.55
C GLN A 173 33.06 10.34 -7.55
N GLU A 174 32.78 10.23 -6.25
CA GLU A 174 33.78 10.29 -5.18
C GLU A 174 34.84 9.19 -5.33
N ALA A 175 34.44 8.02 -5.81
CA ALA A 175 35.32 6.89 -6.12
C ALA A 175 35.93 6.94 -7.54
N LYS A 176 35.85 8.07 -8.27
CA LYS A 176 36.35 8.23 -9.65
C LYS A 176 35.86 7.15 -10.63
N GLY A 177 34.62 6.70 -10.45
CA GLY A 177 33.99 5.67 -11.27
C GLY A 177 34.35 4.23 -10.88
N ALA A 178 35.03 4.01 -9.74
CA ALA A 178 35.22 2.66 -9.18
C ALA A 178 33.94 2.17 -8.47
N ILE A 179 33.68 0.86 -8.51
CA ILE A 179 32.62 0.25 -7.68
C ILE A 179 33.21 0.06 -6.29
N THR A 180 32.52 0.59 -5.29
CA THR A 180 32.88 0.46 -3.87
C THR A 180 31.84 -0.41 -3.15
N PRO A 181 32.14 -0.91 -1.94
CA PRO A 181 31.14 -1.55 -1.10
C PRO A 181 29.89 -0.69 -0.88
N GLN A 182 30.08 0.63 -0.72
CA GLN A 182 28.97 1.59 -0.57
C GLN A 182 28.12 1.68 -1.84
N SER A 183 28.73 1.88 -3.02
CA SER A 183 27.95 1.96 -4.27
C SER A 183 27.24 0.63 -4.58
N ASN A 184 27.85 -0.51 -4.20
CA ASN A 184 27.24 -1.82 -4.36
C ASN A 184 26.02 -2.02 -3.44
N PHE A 185 26.09 -1.53 -2.20
CA PHE A 185 24.94 -1.54 -1.29
C PHE A 185 23.77 -0.73 -1.86
N ILE A 186 24.03 0.51 -2.28
CA ILE A 186 23.00 1.38 -2.88
C ILE A 186 22.43 0.74 -4.17
N GLN A 187 23.27 0.11 -4.99
CA GLN A 187 22.82 -0.60 -6.18
C GLN A 187 21.87 -1.76 -5.86
N ASN A 188 22.09 -2.49 -4.78
CA ASN A 188 21.17 -3.54 -4.33
C ASN A 188 19.82 -2.95 -3.91
N ASP A 189 19.83 -1.82 -3.21
CA ASP A 189 18.61 -1.12 -2.81
C ASP A 189 17.82 -0.57 -4.02
N ILE A 190 18.51 -0.01 -5.02
CA ILE A 190 17.90 0.34 -6.33
C ILE A 190 17.24 -0.91 -6.94
N GLY A 191 17.92 -2.06 -6.90
CA GLY A 191 17.39 -3.32 -7.38
C GLY A 191 16.10 -3.75 -6.67
N ARG A 192 16.00 -3.52 -5.35
CA ARG A 192 14.78 -3.80 -4.56
C ARG A 192 13.64 -2.86 -4.93
N ILE A 193 13.90 -1.55 -5.05
CA ILE A 193 12.91 -0.56 -5.49
C ILE A 193 12.36 -0.91 -6.87
N VAL A 194 13.23 -1.20 -7.84
CA VAL A 194 12.81 -1.65 -9.18
C VAL A 194 12.04 -2.97 -9.10
N GLY A 195 12.41 -3.87 -8.18
CA GLY A 195 11.66 -5.09 -7.88
C GLY A 195 10.21 -4.79 -7.47
N PHE A 196 10.00 -3.83 -6.56
CA PHE A 196 8.65 -3.41 -6.14
C PHE A 196 7.86 -2.76 -7.27
N MET A 197 8.48 -1.90 -8.10
CA MET A 197 7.82 -1.31 -9.27
C MET A 197 7.35 -2.40 -10.24
N ASN A 198 8.19 -3.42 -10.48
CA ASN A 198 7.83 -4.58 -11.29
C ASN A 198 6.69 -5.39 -10.67
N LEU A 199 6.75 -5.66 -9.36
CA LEU A 199 5.68 -6.37 -8.64
C LEU A 199 4.36 -5.61 -8.78
N SER A 200 4.37 -4.30 -8.54
CA SER A 200 3.19 -3.45 -8.63
C SER A 200 2.58 -3.50 -10.04
N ARG A 201 3.41 -3.35 -11.08
CA ARG A 201 2.94 -3.47 -12.47
C ARG A 201 2.38 -4.85 -12.80
N GLN A 202 3.04 -5.93 -12.36
CA GLN A 202 2.65 -7.31 -12.67
C GLN A 202 1.33 -7.71 -12.01
N ARG A 203 1.07 -7.22 -10.80
CA ARG A 203 -0.13 -7.56 -10.02
C ARG A 203 -1.32 -6.65 -10.32
N CYS A 204 -1.08 -5.52 -10.98
CA CYS A 204 -2.13 -4.58 -11.35
C CYS A 204 -3.15 -5.18 -12.32
N ALA A 205 -4.44 -5.03 -11.99
CA ALA A 205 -5.56 -5.41 -12.85
C ALA A 205 -5.96 -4.34 -13.87
N LEU A 206 -5.52 -3.09 -13.69
CA LEU A 206 -5.90 -1.96 -14.55
C LEU A 206 -5.28 -2.09 -15.93
N ARG A 207 -6.07 -1.74 -16.96
CA ARG A 207 -5.66 -1.75 -18.38
C ARG A 207 -5.97 -0.45 -19.11
N SER A 208 -6.39 0.58 -18.38
CA SER A 208 -6.82 1.86 -18.95
C SER A 208 -5.63 2.70 -19.44
N ALA A 209 -5.90 3.60 -20.39
CA ALA A 209 -4.93 4.60 -20.80
C ALA A 209 -4.51 5.50 -19.61
N ASP A 210 -5.44 5.86 -18.73
CA ASP A 210 -5.16 6.72 -17.57
C ASP A 210 -4.09 6.12 -16.65
N TYR A 211 -4.10 4.79 -16.46
CA TYR A 211 -3.08 4.05 -15.72
C TYR A 211 -1.73 4.02 -16.48
N TYR A 212 -1.75 3.65 -17.75
CA TYR A 212 -0.51 3.55 -18.54
C TYR A 212 0.18 4.90 -18.80
N GLU A 213 -0.57 6.01 -18.74
CA GLU A 213 0.03 7.36 -18.73
C GLU A 213 1.03 7.55 -17.58
N LEU A 214 0.87 6.87 -16.43
CA LEU A 214 1.86 6.88 -15.34
C LEU A 214 2.95 5.81 -15.54
N ILE A 215 2.54 4.58 -15.85
CA ILE A 215 3.45 3.43 -15.86
C ILE A 215 4.46 3.46 -16.99
N ASP A 216 4.07 3.95 -18.18
CA ASP A 216 4.99 3.95 -19.32
C ASP A 216 6.19 4.91 -19.08
N PRO A 217 5.99 6.16 -18.60
CA PRO A 217 7.08 7.03 -18.18
C PRO A 217 7.93 6.47 -17.02
N GLU A 218 7.31 5.83 -16.03
CA GLU A 218 8.03 5.18 -14.93
C GLU A 218 8.98 4.09 -15.43
N PHE A 219 8.50 3.19 -16.30
CA PHE A 219 9.34 2.12 -16.82
C PHE A 219 10.38 2.64 -17.81
N ALA A 220 10.08 3.71 -18.54
CA ALA A 220 11.10 4.44 -19.30
C ALA A 220 12.21 4.96 -18.37
N LEU A 221 11.85 5.52 -17.21
CA LEU A 221 12.81 5.98 -16.20
C LEU A 221 13.69 4.83 -15.68
N ILE A 222 13.13 3.66 -15.37
CA ILE A 222 13.90 2.47 -14.97
C ILE A 222 14.90 2.04 -16.07
N GLU A 223 14.46 2.04 -17.32
CA GLU A 223 15.34 1.70 -18.44
C GLU A 223 16.45 2.74 -18.64
N MET A 224 16.16 4.02 -18.43
CA MET A 224 17.16 5.08 -18.50
C MET A 224 18.19 4.99 -17.36
N THR A 225 17.75 4.77 -16.12
CA THR A 225 18.65 4.66 -14.96
C THR A 225 19.53 3.41 -15.01
N SER A 226 19.09 2.36 -15.71
CA SER A 226 19.87 1.14 -15.97
C SER A 226 20.72 1.20 -17.25
N GLY A 227 20.68 2.31 -18.00
CA GLY A 227 21.42 2.48 -19.26
C GLY A 227 20.89 1.65 -20.43
N ARG A 228 19.66 1.14 -20.34
CA ARG A 228 18.99 0.39 -21.42
C ARG A 228 18.24 1.29 -22.40
N ARG A 229 17.99 2.54 -22.01
CA ARG A 229 17.35 3.57 -22.82
C ARG A 229 18.12 4.88 -22.70
N ASP A 230 18.28 5.57 -23.82
CA ASP A 230 18.87 6.91 -23.83
C ASP A 230 17.92 7.95 -23.23
N LEU A 231 18.49 9.01 -22.66
CA LEU A 231 17.71 10.16 -22.22
C LEU A 231 17.04 10.86 -23.41
N PRO A 232 15.84 11.46 -23.22
CA PRO A 232 15.24 12.30 -24.24
C PRO A 232 16.18 13.44 -24.64
N ALA A 233 16.14 13.82 -25.92
CA ALA A 233 17.00 14.87 -26.45
C ALA A 233 16.88 16.17 -25.63
N GLY A 234 18.01 16.68 -25.15
CA GLY A 234 18.08 17.92 -24.37
C GLY A 234 17.72 17.80 -22.88
N LYS A 235 17.38 16.60 -22.38
CA LYS A 235 17.09 16.37 -20.96
C LYS A 235 18.24 15.72 -20.21
N ASN A 236 18.38 16.07 -18.93
CA ASN A 236 19.21 15.34 -17.98
C ASN A 236 18.35 14.45 -17.06
N PHE A 237 18.98 13.61 -16.22
CA PHE A 237 18.25 12.75 -15.28
C PHE A 237 17.36 13.53 -14.30
N GLY A 238 17.83 14.67 -13.79
CA GLY A 238 17.04 15.53 -12.90
C GLY A 238 15.75 16.04 -13.55
N ASP A 239 15.79 16.40 -14.84
CA ASP A 239 14.59 16.78 -15.59
C ASP A 239 13.61 15.61 -15.70
N VAL A 240 14.11 14.42 -16.06
CA VAL A 240 13.28 13.22 -16.23
C VAL A 240 12.66 12.77 -14.91
N PHE A 241 13.43 12.72 -13.81
CA PHE A 241 12.90 12.40 -12.48
C PHE A 241 11.87 13.44 -12.04
N THR A 242 12.11 14.73 -12.28
CA THR A 242 11.15 15.79 -11.92
C THR A 242 9.82 15.63 -12.66
N ASP A 243 9.87 15.36 -13.97
CA ASP A 243 8.67 15.17 -14.78
C ASP A 243 7.87 13.94 -14.34
N VAL A 244 8.54 12.81 -14.11
CA VAL A 244 7.89 11.55 -13.71
C VAL A 244 7.33 11.64 -12.29
N LYS A 245 8.06 12.25 -11.34
CA LYS A 245 7.55 12.50 -9.98
C LYS A 245 6.32 13.40 -9.99
N LYS A 246 6.36 14.48 -10.76
CA LYS A 246 5.22 15.39 -10.90
C LYS A 246 4.00 14.65 -11.44
N LEU A 247 4.18 13.84 -12.47
CA LEU A 247 3.11 13.03 -13.04
C LEU A 247 2.55 12.02 -12.02
N ALA A 248 3.42 11.32 -11.29
CA ALA A 248 3.02 10.36 -10.26
C ALA A 248 2.22 11.04 -9.14
N HIS A 249 2.67 12.21 -8.68
CA HIS A 249 1.95 13.01 -7.70
C HIS A 249 0.58 13.46 -8.22
N ASP A 250 0.52 14.06 -9.42
CA ASP A 250 -0.74 14.54 -10.02
C ASP A 250 -1.76 13.40 -10.20
N LYS A 251 -1.29 12.22 -10.64
CA LYS A 251 -2.12 11.02 -10.78
C LYS A 251 -2.60 10.49 -9.43
N THR A 252 -1.71 10.41 -8.44
CA THR A 252 -2.05 9.98 -7.08
C THR A 252 -3.13 10.87 -6.48
N MET A 253 -2.97 12.19 -6.56
CA MET A 253 -3.96 13.15 -6.07
C MET A 253 -5.30 13.02 -6.79
N LYS A 254 -5.30 12.89 -8.12
CA LYS A 254 -6.51 12.67 -8.92
C LYS A 254 -7.24 11.39 -8.47
N TRP A 255 -6.51 10.31 -8.30
CA TRP A 255 -7.08 9.01 -7.96
C TRP A 255 -7.55 8.94 -6.51
N GLU A 256 -6.83 9.58 -5.58
CA GLU A 256 -7.28 9.76 -4.20
C GLU A 256 -8.60 10.52 -4.13
N GLN A 257 -8.71 11.65 -4.85
CA GLN A 257 -9.94 12.46 -4.90
C GLN A 257 -11.13 11.70 -5.48
N ALA A 258 -10.88 10.73 -6.37
CA ALA A 258 -11.92 9.87 -6.92
C ALA A 258 -12.32 8.75 -5.96
N TRP A 259 -11.36 8.16 -5.25
CA TRP A 259 -11.54 7.03 -4.34
C TRP A 259 -12.15 7.42 -3.00
N LYS A 260 -11.61 8.46 -2.36
CA LYS A 260 -11.97 8.83 -0.98
C LYS A 260 -13.49 8.99 -0.76
N PRO A 261 -14.25 9.71 -1.63
CA PRO A 261 -15.69 9.85 -1.43
C PRO A 261 -16.46 8.54 -1.55
N VAL A 262 -16.05 7.64 -2.45
CA VAL A 262 -16.74 6.34 -2.61
C VAL A 262 -16.42 5.40 -1.45
N TYR A 263 -15.17 5.41 -0.98
CA TYR A 263 -14.75 4.62 0.17
C TYR A 263 -15.41 5.09 1.47
N GLU A 264 -15.46 6.40 1.71
CA GLU A 264 -16.15 6.97 2.88
C GLU A 264 -17.63 6.61 2.88
N LYS A 265 -18.31 6.75 1.73
CA LYS A 265 -19.71 6.35 1.58
C LYS A 265 -19.90 4.86 1.86
N PHE A 266 -19.02 4.02 1.31
CA PHE A 266 -19.02 2.57 1.51
C PHE A 266 -18.88 2.23 3.00
N ILE A 267 -17.79 2.63 3.65
CA ILE A 267 -17.54 2.30 5.07
C ILE A 267 -18.63 2.86 6.01
N ASN A 268 -19.14 4.07 5.76
CA ASN A 268 -20.21 4.62 6.58
C ASN A 268 -21.51 3.83 6.44
N HIS A 269 -21.84 3.39 5.23
CA HIS A 269 -22.98 2.49 5.01
C HIS A 269 -22.85 1.22 5.84
N PHE A 270 -21.69 0.56 5.81
CA PHE A 270 -21.43 -0.65 6.60
C PHE A 270 -21.46 -0.40 8.10
N ALA A 271 -20.91 0.72 8.57
CA ALA A 271 -20.94 1.08 9.98
C ALA A 271 -22.36 1.35 10.49
N ASP A 272 -23.23 1.93 9.66
CA ASP A 272 -24.64 2.12 9.98
C ASP A 272 -25.40 0.79 9.99
N GLU A 273 -25.15 -0.11 9.02
CA GLU A 273 -25.78 -1.43 8.98
C GLU A 273 -25.38 -2.30 10.18
N ALA A 274 -24.09 -2.29 10.56
CA ALA A 274 -23.60 -3.01 11.72
C ALA A 274 -24.23 -2.51 13.04
N ARG A 275 -24.41 -1.19 13.19
CA ARG A 275 -25.09 -0.60 14.35
C ARG A 275 -26.56 -1.04 14.42
N LYS A 276 -27.29 -0.98 13.31
CA LYS A 276 -28.70 -1.41 13.24
C LYS A 276 -28.87 -2.89 13.61
N LEU A 277 -27.94 -3.75 13.21
CA LEU A 277 -27.97 -5.18 13.57
C LEU A 277 -27.77 -5.38 15.09
N GLN A 278 -26.83 -4.68 15.71
CA GLN A 278 -26.62 -4.74 17.15
C GLN A 278 -27.80 -4.21 17.96
N GLU A 279 -28.46 -3.14 17.49
CA GLU A 279 -29.66 -2.59 18.13
C GLU A 279 -30.85 -3.56 18.04
N ASN A 280 -31.01 -4.25 16.91
CA ASN A 280 -32.07 -5.25 16.72
C ASN A 280 -31.84 -6.49 17.59
N ASP A 281 -30.62 -7.01 17.67
CA ASP A 281 -30.28 -8.17 18.51
C ASP A 281 -30.51 -7.88 20.00
N ASN A 282 -30.20 -6.67 20.46
CA ASN A 282 -30.47 -6.24 21.84
C ASN A 282 -31.96 -6.03 22.12
N SER A 283 -32.76 -5.65 21.11
CA SER A 283 -34.22 -5.49 21.27
C SER A 283 -35.01 -6.81 21.24
N HIS A 284 -34.41 -7.90 20.72
CA HIS A 284 -34.97 -9.25 20.77
C HIS A 284 -34.48 -10.08 21.97
N ALA A 285 -33.43 -9.62 22.66
CA ALA A 285 -32.94 -10.22 23.90
C ALA A 285 -33.54 -9.59 25.18
N ALA A 286 -34.31 -8.50 25.04
CA ALA A 286 -35.03 -7.80 26.12
C ALA A 286 -36.53 -8.14 26.11
#